data_AF-A0A177WX09-F1
#
_entry.id   AF-A0A177WX09-F1
#
_cell.length_a   1.000
_cell.length_b   1.000
_cell.length_c   1.000
_cell.angle_alpha   90.00
_cell.angle_beta   90.00
_cell.angle_gamma   90.00
#
_symmetry.space_group_name_H-M   'P 1'
#
loop_
_entity.id
_entity.type
_entity.pdbx_description
1 polymer ?
#
loop_
_entity_poly.entity_id
_entity_poly.type
_entity_poly.pdbx_seq_one_letter_code
_entity_poly.pdbx_strand_id
1 'polypeptide(L)'
;MPPKAQREKKDKAIEDKTFGLKNKNKSAKVSRYVQEVTKQVQQSGNKKERDLAEQRKKEQDDKKKAEEQRKAELAELFKPIITQQKVPFGVDPKTVLCAYFKAGQCQKGTRCKFSHDLNVERRSVKLDVYTDTRAKEEDGMEGWDQEKLEDAVRQKNTGDNKNKPTDIVCKYFIDAIESRKYGWFWECPNGTKCKYRHALPPGFVLKKKETEEERREREENEKENQITIEDFLETERHNLGTGLIPVTAESFAKWKMERKEKEKREREEQLQSKMEEFKKMKAGMKTGMSFSGKELFDFNPELRGDDDDDADAVDDYTGYYNQSNEEEASEVVVEENLFEDVAGLEDE
;
A
#
# COMPACT_ATOMS: atom_id res chain seq x y z
N MET A 1 -5.55 34.98 -66.29
CA MET A 1 -4.24 35.04 -66.98
C MET A 1 -4.28 36.23 -67.94
N PRO A 2 -3.37 37.22 -67.82
CA PRO A 2 -3.39 38.36 -68.73
C PRO A 2 -3.14 37.86 -70.18
N PRO A 3 -3.79 38.47 -71.18
CA PRO A 3 -3.68 38.05 -72.58
C PRO A 3 -2.21 37.99 -73.01
N LYS A 4 -1.82 36.99 -73.81
CA LYS A 4 -0.44 36.81 -74.30
C LYS A 4 0.14 38.12 -74.88
N ALA A 5 -0.68 38.89 -75.58
CA ALA A 5 -0.34 40.19 -76.14
C ALA A 5 0.06 41.27 -75.10
N GLN A 6 -0.45 41.23 -73.86
CA GLN A 6 -0.06 42.18 -72.82
C GLN A 6 1.29 41.82 -72.18
N ARG A 7 1.63 40.52 -72.14
CA ARG A 7 2.93 40.05 -71.65
C ARG A 7 4.05 40.44 -72.61
N GLU A 8 3.85 40.19 -73.90
CA GLU A 8 4.80 40.58 -74.95
C GLU A 8 5.05 42.10 -74.99
N LYS A 9 4.02 42.93 -74.76
CA LYS A 9 4.18 44.39 -74.65
C LYS A 9 5.01 44.81 -73.43
N LYS A 10 4.83 44.13 -72.29
CA LYS A 10 5.62 44.36 -71.08
C LYS A 10 7.07 43.91 -71.25
N ASP A 11 7.29 42.79 -71.91
CA ASP A 11 8.64 42.26 -72.19
C ASP A 11 9.40 43.17 -73.16
N LYS A 12 8.75 43.67 -74.22
CA LYS A 12 9.32 44.72 -75.10
C LYS A 12 9.66 46.01 -74.35
N ALA A 13 8.78 46.46 -73.45
CA ALA A 13 9.04 47.64 -72.62
C ALA A 13 10.19 47.44 -71.61
N ILE A 14 10.40 46.22 -71.13
CA ILE A 14 11.56 45.85 -70.30
C ILE A 14 12.82 45.87 -71.17
N GLU A 15 12.79 45.24 -72.35
CA GLU A 15 13.93 45.15 -73.25
C GLU A 15 14.43 46.51 -73.72
N ASP A 16 13.52 47.45 -73.94
CA ASP A 16 13.78 48.83 -74.36
C ASP A 16 14.34 49.69 -73.20
N LYS A 17 13.74 49.63 -72.01
CA LYS A 17 14.24 50.37 -70.82
C LYS A 17 15.54 49.82 -70.26
N THR A 18 15.86 48.57 -70.56
CA THR A 18 17.13 47.92 -70.19
C THR A 18 18.11 47.87 -71.37
N PHE A 19 17.74 48.43 -72.53
CA PHE A 19 18.60 48.53 -73.70
C PHE A 19 19.81 49.43 -73.40
N GLY A 20 21.01 49.03 -73.84
CA GLY A 20 22.26 49.74 -73.56
C GLY A 20 22.94 49.41 -72.23
N LEU A 21 22.21 48.89 -71.23
CA LEU A 21 22.82 48.36 -70.00
C LEU A 21 23.34 46.92 -70.15
N LYS A 22 22.98 46.26 -71.27
CA LYS A 22 23.30 44.85 -71.59
C LYS A 22 24.81 44.56 -71.74
N ASN A 23 25.64 45.58 -71.98
CA ASN A 23 27.11 45.45 -72.03
C ASN A 23 27.80 45.60 -70.66
N LYS A 24 27.05 45.91 -69.59
CA LYS A 24 27.56 46.10 -68.21
C LYS A 24 26.90 45.13 -67.20
N ASN A 25 26.39 44.01 -67.69
CA ASN A 25 25.61 43.00 -66.95
C ASN A 25 26.35 42.30 -65.79
N LYS A 26 27.66 42.50 -65.66
CA LYS A 26 28.48 41.91 -64.59
C LYS A 26 28.52 42.76 -63.32
N SER A 27 28.01 44.01 -63.37
CA SER A 27 27.98 44.88 -62.19
C SER A 27 26.73 44.62 -61.35
N ALA A 28 26.92 44.34 -60.04
CA ALA A 28 25.83 44.10 -59.10
C ALA A 28 24.82 45.27 -59.01
N LYS A 29 25.28 46.52 -59.20
CA LYS A 29 24.40 47.71 -59.22
C LYS A 29 23.49 47.72 -60.46
N VAL A 30 24.02 47.34 -61.62
CA VAL A 30 23.27 47.27 -62.88
C VAL A 30 22.25 46.12 -62.84
N SER A 31 22.63 44.96 -62.28
CA SER A 31 21.71 43.84 -62.08
C SER A 31 20.53 44.21 -61.16
N ARG A 32 20.79 44.91 -60.03
CA ARG A 32 19.73 45.40 -59.15
C ARG A 32 18.80 46.40 -59.85
N TYR A 33 19.35 47.33 -60.63
CA TYR A 33 18.55 48.29 -61.40
C TYR A 33 17.66 47.60 -62.44
N VAL A 34 18.19 46.61 -63.17
CA VAL A 34 17.40 45.79 -64.12
C VAL A 34 16.29 45.02 -63.39
N GLN A 35 16.58 44.45 -62.21
CA GLN A 35 15.57 43.79 -61.36
C GLN A 35 14.50 44.76 -60.83
N GLU A 36 14.84 46.02 -60.56
CA GLU A 36 13.91 47.03 -60.08
C GLU A 36 13.00 47.53 -61.21
N VAL A 37 13.58 47.84 -62.39
CA VAL A 37 12.83 48.26 -63.58
C VAL A 37 11.90 47.15 -64.09
N THR A 38 12.36 45.90 -64.10
CA THR A 38 11.51 44.73 -64.44
C THR A 38 10.35 44.57 -63.47
N LYS A 39 10.59 44.66 -62.15
CA LYS A 39 9.52 44.61 -61.14
C LYS A 39 8.54 45.77 -61.30
N GLN A 40 9.01 46.98 -61.56
CA GLN A 40 8.16 48.17 -61.74
C GLN A 40 7.26 48.05 -62.98
N VAL A 41 7.78 47.56 -64.12
CA VAL A 41 7.00 47.37 -65.36
C VAL A 41 6.03 46.20 -65.25
N GLN A 42 6.41 45.10 -64.58
CA GLN A 42 5.52 43.97 -64.35
C GLN A 42 4.35 44.32 -63.40
N GLN A 43 4.63 45.11 -62.36
CA GLN A 43 3.64 45.55 -61.37
C GLN A 43 2.72 46.67 -61.88
N SER A 44 3.17 47.48 -62.84
CA SER A 44 2.32 48.46 -63.50
C SER A 44 1.20 47.75 -64.29
N GLY A 45 -0.05 47.98 -63.87
CA GLY A 45 -1.26 47.43 -64.49
C GLY A 45 -2.03 46.38 -63.67
N ASN A 46 -1.48 45.85 -62.57
CA ASN A 46 -2.13 44.78 -61.79
C ASN A 46 -2.83 45.26 -60.50
N LYS A 47 -3.05 46.57 -60.31
CA LYS A 47 -3.65 47.11 -59.08
C LYS A 47 -5.02 46.49 -58.77
N LYS A 48 -5.93 46.47 -59.76
CA LYS A 48 -7.27 45.88 -59.62
C LYS A 48 -7.26 44.38 -59.31
N GLU A 49 -6.31 43.62 -59.86
CA GLU A 49 -6.18 42.17 -59.63
C GLU A 49 -5.59 41.88 -58.23
N ARG A 50 -4.68 42.72 -57.75
CA ARG A 50 -4.16 42.66 -56.38
C ARG A 50 -5.22 43.03 -55.35
N ASP A 51 -5.98 44.09 -55.57
CA ASP A 51 -7.05 44.52 -54.68
C ASP A 51 -8.14 43.43 -54.58
N LEU A 52 -8.51 42.80 -55.71
CA LEU A 52 -9.45 41.68 -55.74
C LEU A 52 -8.91 40.42 -55.04
N ALA A 53 -7.61 40.13 -55.20
CA ALA A 53 -6.97 39.01 -54.50
C ALA A 53 -6.86 39.25 -52.99
N GLU A 54 -6.66 40.49 -52.56
CA GLU A 54 -6.63 40.87 -51.14
C GLU A 54 -8.04 40.80 -50.52
N GLN A 55 -9.07 41.24 -51.25
CA GLN A 55 -10.48 41.10 -50.83
C GLN A 55 -10.87 39.62 -50.68
N ARG A 56 -10.50 38.76 -51.63
CA ARG A 56 -10.74 37.32 -51.54
C ARG A 56 -10.04 36.65 -50.36
N LYS A 57 -8.84 37.12 -49.99
CA LYS A 57 -8.14 36.61 -48.79
C LYS A 57 -8.84 37.04 -47.50
N LYS A 58 -9.24 38.31 -47.40
CA LYS A 58 -10.01 38.82 -46.25
C LYS A 58 -11.32 38.05 -46.07
N GLU A 59 -12.07 37.83 -47.15
CA GLU A 59 -13.32 37.06 -47.11
C GLU A 59 -13.11 35.59 -46.70
N GLN A 60 -12.00 34.96 -47.12
CA GLN A 60 -11.63 33.61 -46.67
C GLN A 60 -11.24 33.56 -45.19
N ASP A 61 -10.49 34.55 -44.72
CA ASP A 61 -10.08 34.63 -43.32
C ASP A 61 -11.27 34.95 -42.40
N ASP A 62 -12.20 35.80 -42.85
CA ASP A 62 -13.43 36.10 -42.13
C ASP A 62 -14.38 34.91 -42.08
N LYS A 63 -14.48 34.13 -43.18
CA LYS A 63 -15.24 32.87 -43.20
C LYS A 63 -14.65 31.82 -42.25
N LYS A 64 -13.32 31.71 -42.18
CA LYS A 64 -12.64 30.80 -41.23
C LYS A 64 -12.87 31.21 -39.79
N LYS A 65 -12.78 32.51 -39.49
CA LYS A 65 -13.07 33.04 -38.14
C LYS A 65 -14.52 32.80 -37.74
N ALA A 66 -15.47 33.00 -38.65
CA ALA A 66 -16.89 32.73 -38.38
C ALA A 66 -17.15 31.23 -38.14
N GLU A 67 -16.48 30.35 -38.87
CA GLU A 67 -16.56 28.90 -38.65
C GLU A 67 -15.93 28.49 -37.31
N GLU A 68 -14.79 29.07 -36.96
CA GLU A 68 -14.12 28.85 -35.67
C GLU A 68 -14.97 29.36 -34.50
N GLN A 69 -15.58 30.54 -34.63
CA GLN A 69 -16.52 31.08 -33.65
C GLN A 69 -17.76 30.19 -33.51
N ARG A 70 -18.37 29.76 -34.62
CA ARG A 70 -19.51 28.82 -34.59
C ARG A 70 -19.12 27.50 -33.94
N LYS A 71 -17.92 26.98 -34.20
CA LYS A 71 -17.42 25.76 -33.56
C LYS A 71 -17.18 25.96 -32.07
N ALA A 72 -16.69 27.13 -31.65
CA ALA A 72 -16.52 27.48 -30.25
C ALA A 72 -17.87 27.62 -29.52
N GLU A 73 -18.86 28.27 -30.14
CA GLU A 73 -20.22 28.39 -29.60
C GLU A 73 -20.90 27.02 -29.47
N LEU A 74 -20.74 26.14 -30.46
CA LEU A 74 -21.23 24.76 -30.36
C LEU A 74 -20.53 24.00 -29.22
N ALA A 75 -19.21 24.13 -29.08
CA ALA A 75 -18.47 23.50 -28.00
C ALA A 75 -18.87 24.02 -26.61
N GLU A 76 -19.26 25.29 -26.50
CA GLU A 76 -19.79 25.88 -25.27
C GLU A 76 -21.18 25.35 -24.92
N LEU A 77 -22.05 25.21 -25.92
CA LEU A 77 -23.40 24.68 -25.74
C LEU A 77 -23.42 23.21 -25.29
N PHE A 78 -22.45 22.41 -25.75
CA PHE A 78 -22.34 20.98 -25.40
C PHE A 78 -21.53 20.71 -24.11
N LYS A 79 -21.14 21.72 -23.32
CA LYS A 79 -20.51 21.49 -22.01
C LYS A 79 -21.51 20.81 -21.06
N PRO A 80 -21.22 19.61 -20.53
CA PRO A 80 -22.14 18.92 -19.63
C PRO A 80 -22.33 19.73 -18.35
N ILE A 81 -23.59 19.96 -17.96
CA ILE A 81 -23.94 20.61 -16.69
C ILE A 81 -23.63 19.61 -15.56
N ILE A 82 -22.54 19.84 -14.84
CA ILE A 82 -22.13 19.00 -13.71
C ILE A 82 -22.82 19.55 -12.45
N THR A 83 -23.84 18.82 -11.98
CA THR A 83 -24.50 19.08 -10.69
C THR A 83 -23.50 18.89 -9.55
N GLN A 84 -23.51 19.79 -8.56
CA GLN A 84 -22.63 19.68 -7.40
C GLN A 84 -22.82 18.35 -6.66
N GLN A 85 -21.74 17.59 -6.54
CA GLN A 85 -21.69 16.29 -5.88
C GLN A 85 -21.87 16.45 -4.36
N LYS A 86 -22.98 15.92 -3.84
CA LYS A 86 -23.28 15.89 -2.40
C LYS A 86 -22.63 14.65 -1.78
N VAL A 87 -21.83 14.83 -0.74
CA VAL A 87 -21.21 13.73 -0.01
C VAL A 87 -22.07 13.41 1.22
N PRO A 88 -22.42 12.14 1.48
CA PRO A 88 -23.09 11.73 2.70
C PRO A 88 -22.27 12.08 3.96
N PHE A 89 -22.94 12.35 5.08
CA PHE A 89 -22.26 12.63 6.36
C PHE A 89 -21.39 11.43 6.77
N GLY A 90 -20.13 11.68 7.15
CA GLY A 90 -19.19 10.66 7.63
C GLY A 90 -18.22 10.10 6.57
N VAL A 91 -18.35 10.46 5.29
CA VAL A 91 -17.39 10.07 4.24
C VAL A 91 -16.44 11.22 3.93
N ASP A 92 -15.13 10.96 4.01
CA ASP A 92 -14.11 11.95 3.67
C ASP A 92 -14.24 12.37 2.19
N PRO A 93 -14.44 13.66 1.89
CA PRO A 93 -14.65 14.14 0.52
C PRO A 93 -13.50 13.79 -0.44
N LYS A 94 -12.28 13.62 0.08
CA LYS A 94 -11.10 13.20 -0.69
C LYS A 94 -11.11 11.73 -1.06
N THR A 95 -11.94 10.89 -0.44
CA THR A 95 -12.10 9.49 -0.87
C THR A 95 -13.08 9.34 -2.02
N VAL A 96 -13.70 10.44 -2.47
CA VAL A 96 -14.66 10.45 -3.57
C VAL A 96 -14.04 11.15 -4.78
N LEU A 97 -14.16 10.55 -5.96
CA LEU A 97 -13.68 11.12 -7.22
C LEU A 97 -14.43 12.43 -7.52
N CYS A 98 -13.69 13.45 -7.94
CA CYS A 98 -14.23 14.74 -8.32
C CYS A 98 -15.00 14.67 -9.65
N ALA A 99 -16.31 14.96 -9.65
CA ALA A 99 -17.11 15.03 -10.87
C ALA A 99 -16.55 16.02 -11.92
N TYR A 100 -16.01 17.16 -11.49
CA TYR A 100 -15.38 18.13 -12.39
C TYR A 100 -14.05 17.63 -12.98
N PHE A 101 -13.30 16.81 -12.24
CA PHE A 101 -12.06 16.22 -12.73
C PHE A 101 -12.36 15.11 -13.73
N LYS A 102 -13.37 14.28 -13.44
CA LYS A 102 -13.89 13.26 -14.36
C LYS A 102 -14.34 13.87 -15.70
N ALA A 103 -14.88 15.08 -15.68
CA ALA A 103 -15.26 15.83 -16.88
C ALA A 103 -14.13 16.70 -17.49
N GLY A 104 -12.91 16.69 -16.92
CA GLY A 104 -11.77 17.46 -17.41
C GLY A 104 -11.86 18.99 -17.20
N GLN A 105 -12.80 19.46 -16.37
CA GLN A 105 -13.07 20.89 -16.15
C GLN A 105 -12.67 21.38 -14.74
N CYS A 106 -11.97 20.56 -13.95
CA CYS A 106 -11.59 20.93 -12.60
C CYS A 106 -10.46 21.97 -12.56
N GLN A 107 -10.80 23.21 -12.19
CA GLN A 107 -9.84 24.31 -12.00
C GLN A 107 -9.08 24.23 -10.66
N LYS A 108 -9.45 23.31 -9.76
CA LYS A 108 -8.94 23.28 -8.38
C LYS A 108 -7.63 22.49 -8.22
N GLY A 109 -7.23 21.71 -9.24
CA GLY A 109 -5.99 20.94 -9.23
C GLY A 109 -5.81 20.12 -7.95
N THR A 110 -4.62 20.15 -7.36
CA THR A 110 -4.26 19.43 -6.12
C THR A 110 -4.98 19.95 -4.86
N ARG A 111 -5.57 21.15 -4.91
CA ARG A 111 -6.34 21.74 -3.81
C ARG A 111 -7.83 21.39 -3.88
N CYS A 112 -8.22 20.49 -4.77
CA CYS A 112 -9.60 20.03 -4.85
C CYS A 112 -10.01 19.30 -3.55
N LYS A 113 -11.23 19.56 -3.08
CA LYS A 113 -11.83 18.86 -1.94
C LYS A 113 -12.07 17.38 -2.22
N PHE A 114 -12.16 17.02 -3.50
CA PHE A 114 -12.42 15.68 -4.03
C PHE A 114 -11.17 15.10 -4.69
N SER A 115 -11.05 13.78 -4.75
CA SER A 115 -9.89 13.12 -5.36
C SER A 115 -9.85 13.31 -6.88
N HIS A 116 -8.63 13.42 -7.41
CA HIS A 116 -8.29 13.41 -8.83
C HIS A 116 -7.64 12.08 -9.27
N ASP A 117 -7.68 11.06 -8.42
CA ASP A 117 -7.22 9.72 -8.77
C ASP A 117 -8.37 8.90 -9.36
N LEU A 118 -8.33 8.65 -10.67
CA LEU A 118 -9.31 7.81 -11.39
C LEU A 118 -9.42 6.40 -10.82
N ASN A 119 -8.40 5.93 -10.09
CA ASN A 119 -8.37 4.61 -9.48
C ASN A 119 -9.25 4.52 -8.22
N VAL A 120 -9.72 5.65 -7.68
CA VAL A 120 -10.66 5.70 -6.55
C VAL A 120 -12.04 5.17 -6.96
N GLU A 121 -12.49 5.41 -8.20
CA GLU A 121 -13.78 4.92 -8.69
C GLU A 121 -13.78 3.40 -8.94
N ARG A 122 -12.61 2.79 -9.20
CA ARG A 122 -12.48 1.33 -9.34
C ARG A 122 -12.53 0.59 -8.01
N ARG A 123 -12.30 1.29 -6.90
CA ARG A 123 -12.48 0.73 -5.56
C ARG A 123 -13.97 0.81 -5.21
N SER A 124 -14.78 0.04 -5.92
CA SER A 124 -16.20 -0.10 -5.60
C SER A 124 -16.36 -0.73 -4.21
N VAL A 125 -17.47 -0.41 -3.55
CA VAL A 125 -17.83 -0.95 -2.24
C VAL A 125 -17.74 -2.47 -2.30
N LYS A 126 -16.84 -3.07 -1.51
CA LYS A 126 -16.70 -4.52 -1.41
C LYS A 126 -18.06 -5.08 -1.00
N LEU A 127 -18.56 -6.06 -1.76
CA LEU A 127 -19.81 -6.75 -1.43
C LEU A 127 -19.70 -7.28 0.00
N ASP A 128 -20.64 -6.89 0.86
CA ASP A 128 -20.62 -7.25 2.28
C ASP A 128 -20.83 -8.77 2.44
N VAL A 129 -19.77 -9.44 2.89
CA VAL A 129 -19.66 -10.91 3.01
C VAL A 129 -20.64 -11.48 4.04
N TYR A 130 -21.17 -10.64 4.92
CA TYR A 130 -22.06 -11.05 6.01
C TYR A 130 -23.54 -10.94 5.65
N THR A 131 -23.88 -10.24 4.55
CA THR A 131 -25.26 -10.07 4.09
C THR A 131 -25.54 -10.92 2.85
N ASP A 132 -26.42 -11.93 2.97
CA ASP A 132 -26.90 -12.68 1.80
C ASP A 132 -27.89 -11.79 1.05
N THR A 133 -27.60 -11.46 -0.22
CA THR A 133 -28.46 -10.60 -1.07
C THR A 133 -29.85 -11.21 -1.31
N ARG A 134 -30.04 -12.50 -1.02
CA ARG A 134 -31.33 -13.20 -1.09
C ARG A 134 -32.19 -13.04 0.17
N ALA A 135 -31.62 -12.61 1.29
CA ALA A 135 -32.32 -12.54 2.58
C ALA A 135 -33.11 -11.23 2.78
N LYS A 136 -33.12 -10.33 1.79
CA LYS A 136 -33.63 -8.97 1.95
C LYS A 136 -35.06 -8.81 1.44
N GLU A 137 -35.97 -9.64 1.94
CA GLU A 137 -37.43 -9.44 1.84
C GLU A 137 -38.07 -9.92 3.13
N GLU A 138 -37.94 -9.14 4.21
CA GLU A 138 -38.87 -9.24 5.34
C GLU A 138 -40.21 -8.64 4.89
N ASP A 139 -41.00 -9.44 4.19
CA ASP A 139 -42.41 -9.16 3.91
C ASP A 139 -43.15 -9.13 5.28
N GLY A 140 -43.35 -7.93 5.81
CA GLY A 140 -44.16 -7.73 7.01
C GLY A 140 -45.56 -8.35 6.84
N MET A 141 -46.05 -9.02 7.88
CA MET A 141 -47.32 -9.77 7.89
C MET A 141 -48.56 -8.93 7.50
N GLU A 142 -48.43 -7.60 7.49
CA GLU A 142 -49.51 -6.65 7.18
C GLU A 142 -49.93 -6.64 5.69
N GLY A 143 -49.12 -7.19 4.77
CA GLY A 143 -49.40 -7.22 3.32
C GLY A 143 -49.77 -8.59 2.75
N TRP A 144 -50.17 -9.56 3.59
CA TRP A 144 -50.43 -10.93 3.14
C TRP A 144 -51.90 -11.11 2.73
N ASP A 145 -52.15 -11.40 1.45
CA ASP A 145 -53.47 -11.78 0.93
C ASP A 145 -53.87 -13.21 1.37
N GLN A 146 -55.18 -13.51 1.38
CA GLN A 146 -55.75 -14.82 1.74
C GLN A 146 -55.11 -16.00 0.97
N GLU A 147 -54.75 -15.79 -0.30
CA GLU A 147 -54.07 -16.80 -1.13
C GLU A 147 -52.63 -17.08 -0.66
N LYS A 148 -51.88 -16.04 -0.25
CA LYS A 148 -50.55 -16.21 0.37
C LYS A 148 -50.65 -16.93 1.72
N LEU A 149 -51.73 -16.68 2.48
CA LEU A 149 -51.99 -17.37 3.74
C LEU A 149 -52.27 -18.86 3.52
N GLU A 150 -53.10 -19.19 2.52
CA GLU A 150 -53.42 -20.57 2.15
C GLU A 150 -52.19 -21.31 1.61
N ASP A 151 -51.32 -20.65 0.83
CA ASP A 151 -50.08 -21.25 0.35
C ASP A 151 -49.08 -21.50 1.49
N ALA A 152 -48.95 -20.58 2.44
CA ALA A 152 -48.12 -20.78 3.64
C ALA A 152 -48.62 -21.95 4.52
N VAL A 153 -49.95 -22.11 4.64
CA VAL A 153 -50.57 -23.25 5.34
C VAL A 153 -50.35 -24.56 4.59
N ARG A 154 -50.44 -24.57 3.25
CA ARG A 154 -50.10 -25.73 2.41
C ARG A 154 -48.64 -26.11 2.55
N GLN A 155 -47.72 -25.13 2.55
CA GLN A 155 -46.29 -25.36 2.74
C GLN A 155 -45.94 -25.86 4.16
N LYS A 156 -46.76 -25.56 5.18
CA LYS A 156 -46.59 -26.10 6.55
C LYS A 156 -47.06 -27.54 6.69
N ASN A 157 -48.12 -27.94 5.98
CA ASN A 157 -48.77 -29.24 6.15
C ASN A 157 -48.26 -30.32 5.17
N THR A 158 -47.67 -29.93 4.05
CA THR A 158 -47.04 -30.87 3.12
C THR A 158 -45.57 -31.06 3.51
N GLY A 159 -45.12 -32.30 3.67
CA GLY A 159 -43.73 -32.67 4.03
C GLY A 159 -42.64 -32.26 3.02
N ASP A 160 -42.94 -31.36 2.08
CA ASP A 160 -42.05 -30.77 1.08
C ASP A 160 -41.14 -29.67 1.65
N ASN A 161 -40.89 -29.74 2.95
CA ASN A 161 -40.03 -28.85 3.69
C ASN A 161 -38.52 -29.17 3.52
N LYS A 162 -38.13 -29.79 2.39
CA LYS A 162 -36.76 -30.25 2.11
C LYS A 162 -35.86 -29.16 1.53
N ASN A 163 -36.47 -28.09 1.01
CA ASN A 163 -35.81 -27.02 0.26
C ASN A 163 -35.76 -25.67 1.00
N LYS A 164 -36.02 -25.63 2.32
CA LYS A 164 -35.77 -24.42 3.10
C LYS A 164 -34.26 -24.09 3.08
N PRO A 165 -33.89 -22.80 2.93
CA PRO A 165 -32.52 -22.39 3.09
C PRO A 165 -32.07 -22.76 4.50
N THR A 166 -30.99 -23.51 4.61
CA THR A 166 -30.39 -23.87 5.90
C THR A 166 -29.41 -22.78 6.31
N ASP A 167 -29.32 -22.52 7.63
CA ASP A 167 -28.32 -21.61 8.22
C ASP A 167 -26.86 -22.09 8.03
N ILE A 168 -26.69 -23.31 7.53
CA ILE A 168 -25.40 -23.86 7.12
C ILE A 168 -24.89 -23.11 5.89
N VAL A 169 -23.66 -22.62 6.00
CA VAL A 169 -22.94 -21.89 4.94
C VAL A 169 -22.61 -22.84 3.78
N CYS A 170 -22.73 -22.35 2.54
CA CYS A 170 -22.38 -23.13 1.36
C CYS A 170 -20.88 -23.44 1.31
N LYS A 171 -20.50 -24.71 1.06
CA LYS A 171 -19.10 -25.12 0.91
C LYS A 171 -18.37 -24.36 -0.20
N TYR A 172 -19.03 -24.16 -1.35
CA TYR A 172 -18.45 -23.41 -2.47
C TYR A 172 -18.29 -21.93 -2.16
N PHE A 173 -19.12 -21.39 -1.27
CA PHE A 173 -18.98 -20.01 -0.79
C PHE A 173 -17.75 -19.87 0.12
N ILE A 174 -17.53 -20.82 1.04
CA ILE A 174 -16.32 -20.87 1.88
C ILE A 174 -15.08 -20.96 0.97
N ASP A 175 -15.07 -21.87 0.00
CA ASP A 175 -13.95 -22.05 -0.94
C ASP A 175 -13.72 -20.81 -1.83
N ALA A 176 -14.79 -20.13 -2.27
CA ALA A 176 -14.69 -18.89 -3.03
C ALA A 176 -14.10 -17.73 -2.22
N ILE A 177 -14.42 -17.68 -0.92
CA ILE A 177 -13.87 -16.69 0.00
C ILE A 177 -12.41 -17.01 0.31
N GLU A 178 -12.09 -18.27 0.61
CA GLU A 178 -10.72 -18.72 0.90
C GLU A 178 -9.81 -18.47 -0.32
N SER A 179 -10.32 -18.72 -1.52
CA SER A 179 -9.62 -18.42 -2.77
C SER A 179 -9.69 -16.94 -3.20
N ARG A 180 -10.32 -16.06 -2.42
CA ARG A 180 -10.57 -14.63 -2.72
C ARG A 180 -11.25 -14.37 -4.07
N LYS A 181 -11.95 -15.36 -4.62
CA LYS A 181 -12.72 -15.28 -5.87
C LYS A 181 -14.16 -14.84 -5.64
N TYR A 182 -14.60 -14.74 -4.38
CA TYR A 182 -15.90 -14.18 -4.05
C TYR A 182 -15.94 -12.69 -4.41
N GLY A 183 -16.86 -12.31 -5.30
CA GLY A 183 -16.95 -10.95 -5.82
C GLY A 183 -18.12 -10.75 -6.77
N TRP A 184 -18.05 -9.66 -7.55
CA TRP A 184 -19.13 -9.15 -8.40
C TRP A 184 -19.71 -10.14 -9.41
N PHE A 185 -18.98 -11.19 -9.79
CA PHE A 185 -19.42 -12.20 -10.75
C PHE A 185 -19.38 -13.63 -10.18
N TRP A 186 -19.32 -13.78 -8.85
CA TRP A 186 -19.32 -15.11 -8.26
C TRP A 186 -20.73 -15.66 -8.15
N GLU A 187 -21.01 -16.71 -8.93
CA GLU A 187 -22.23 -17.50 -8.84
C GLU A 187 -21.92 -18.85 -8.19
N CYS A 188 -22.78 -19.28 -7.27
CA CYS A 188 -22.63 -20.59 -6.67
C CYS A 188 -22.83 -21.66 -7.77
N PRO A 189 -21.97 -22.70 -7.84
CA PRO A 189 -22.18 -23.84 -8.73
C PRO A 189 -23.51 -24.59 -8.50
N ASN A 190 -24.11 -24.42 -7.33
CA ASN A 190 -25.45 -24.94 -6.98
C ASN A 190 -26.60 -24.01 -7.46
N GLY A 191 -26.28 -22.95 -8.20
CA GLY A 191 -27.21 -21.98 -8.75
C GLY A 191 -27.78 -20.99 -7.73
N THR A 192 -28.74 -20.19 -8.20
CA THR A 192 -29.45 -19.16 -7.40
C THR A 192 -30.32 -19.77 -6.30
N LYS A 193 -30.75 -21.04 -6.46
CA LYS A 193 -31.53 -21.82 -5.50
C LYS A 193 -30.66 -22.75 -4.64
N CYS A 194 -29.45 -22.32 -4.29
CA CYS A 194 -28.62 -23.07 -3.34
C CYS A 194 -29.32 -23.16 -1.98
N LYS A 195 -29.48 -24.39 -1.46
CA LYS A 195 -30.04 -24.69 -0.12
C LYS A 195 -29.22 -24.08 1.03
N TYR A 196 -27.93 -23.82 0.79
CA TYR A 196 -27.02 -23.31 1.80
C TYR A 196 -26.88 -21.78 1.69
N ARG A 197 -26.61 -21.12 2.81
CA ARG A 197 -26.47 -19.66 2.90
C ARG A 197 -25.19 -19.18 2.20
N HIS A 198 -25.27 -18.09 1.44
CA HIS A 198 -24.13 -17.45 0.74
C HIS A 198 -23.64 -16.22 1.50
N ALA A 199 -23.53 -16.35 2.81
CA ALA A 199 -22.99 -15.32 3.69
C ALA A 199 -22.40 -15.99 4.93
N LEU A 200 -21.33 -15.41 5.46
CA LEU A 200 -20.68 -15.94 6.67
C LEU A 200 -21.63 -15.82 7.87
N PRO A 201 -21.51 -16.71 8.87
CA PRO A 201 -22.23 -16.58 10.12
C PRO A 201 -21.79 -15.29 10.82
N PRO A 202 -22.71 -14.53 11.44
CA PRO A 202 -22.37 -13.31 12.17
C PRO A 202 -21.36 -13.65 13.28
N GLY A 203 -20.19 -13.01 13.24
CA GLY A 203 -19.10 -13.23 14.20
C GLY A 203 -17.97 -14.16 13.73
N PHE A 204 -18.11 -14.84 12.57
CA PHE A 204 -17.00 -15.62 12.01
C PHE A 204 -16.03 -14.71 11.24
N VAL A 205 -14.87 -14.46 11.83
CA VAL A 205 -13.77 -13.74 11.17
C VAL A 205 -12.89 -14.75 10.43
N LEU A 206 -12.80 -14.61 9.11
CA LEU A 206 -11.92 -15.42 8.29
C LEU A 206 -10.47 -15.29 8.77
N LYS A 207 -9.88 -16.40 9.21
CA LYS A 207 -8.43 -16.47 9.41
C LYS A 207 -7.81 -16.43 8.02
N LYS A 208 -7.27 -15.27 7.65
CA LYS A 208 -6.47 -15.11 6.43
C LYS A 208 -5.41 -16.22 6.46
N LYS A 209 -5.46 -17.16 5.51
CA LYS A 209 -4.34 -18.05 5.26
C LYS A 209 -3.25 -17.15 4.70
N GLU A 210 -2.40 -16.66 5.60
CA GLU A 210 -1.22 -15.89 5.26
C GLU A 210 -0.46 -16.72 4.21
N THR A 211 -0.28 -16.13 3.03
CA THR A 211 0.50 -16.80 2.01
C THR A 211 1.92 -16.93 2.54
N GLU A 212 2.61 -18.02 2.22
CA GLU A 212 4.00 -18.26 2.65
C GLU A 212 4.90 -17.04 2.41
N GLU A 213 4.62 -16.31 1.32
CA GLU A 213 5.28 -15.07 0.94
C GLU A 213 5.01 -13.89 1.91
N GLU A 214 3.77 -13.73 2.40
CA GLU A 214 3.43 -12.69 3.40
C GLU A 214 4.05 -13.02 4.77
N ARG A 215 4.15 -14.32 5.12
CA ARG A 215 4.82 -14.77 6.34
C ARG A 215 6.32 -14.47 6.27
N ARG A 216 6.96 -14.82 5.15
CA ARG A 216 8.39 -14.56 4.93
C ARG A 216 8.71 -13.07 4.96
N GLU A 217 7.88 -12.22 4.34
CA GLU A 217 8.06 -10.77 4.36
C GLU A 217 7.96 -10.19 5.78
N ARG A 218 7.05 -10.71 6.61
CA ARG A 218 6.98 -10.33 8.02
C ARG A 218 8.23 -10.73 8.80
N GLU A 219 8.68 -11.98 8.63
CA GLU A 219 9.90 -12.47 9.29
C GLU A 219 11.15 -11.70 8.83
N GLU A 220 11.23 -11.28 7.57
CA GLU A 220 12.29 -10.42 7.05
C GLU A 220 12.22 -9.02 7.66
N ASN A 221 11.04 -8.39 7.70
CA ASN A 221 10.86 -7.09 8.34
C ASN A 221 11.13 -7.14 9.86
N GLU A 222 10.77 -8.23 10.55
CA GLU A 222 11.10 -8.43 11.96
C GLU A 222 12.62 -8.60 12.17
N LYS A 223 13.34 -9.21 11.23
CA LYS A 223 14.81 -9.29 11.26
C LYS A 223 15.48 -7.95 10.93
N GLU A 224 14.93 -7.18 10.01
CA GLU A 224 15.43 -5.84 9.67
C GLU A 224 15.18 -4.83 10.80
N ASN A 225 14.10 -4.97 11.55
CA ASN A 225 13.79 -4.12 12.71
C ASN A 225 14.49 -4.58 14.00
N GLN A 226 15.23 -5.70 14.00
CA GLN A 226 16.14 -6.01 15.09
C GLN A 226 17.32 -5.05 15.00
N ILE A 227 17.29 -4.06 15.89
CA ILE A 227 18.39 -3.11 16.09
C ILE A 227 19.66 -3.93 16.26
N THR A 228 20.67 -3.62 15.44
CA THR A 228 21.96 -4.30 15.53
C THR A 228 22.60 -4.01 16.88
N ILE A 229 23.47 -4.92 17.35
CA ILE A 229 24.11 -4.74 18.66
C ILE A 229 24.95 -3.47 18.70
N GLU A 230 25.47 -3.05 17.54
CA GLU A 230 26.21 -1.81 17.33
C GLU A 230 25.32 -0.57 17.53
N ASP A 231 24.13 -0.52 16.92
CA ASP A 231 23.20 0.62 17.05
C ASP A 231 22.68 0.74 18.50
N PHE A 232 22.47 -0.40 19.17
CA PHE A 232 22.15 -0.42 20.60
C PHE A 232 23.31 0.11 21.46
N LEU A 233 24.56 -0.27 21.16
CA LEU A 233 25.73 0.23 21.86
C LEU A 233 25.97 1.72 21.63
N GLU A 234 25.70 2.24 20.42
CA GLU A 234 25.84 3.66 20.11
C GLU A 234 24.81 4.53 20.83
N THR A 235 23.56 4.06 20.91
CA THR A 235 22.51 4.74 21.69
C THR A 235 22.83 4.77 23.18
N GLU A 236 23.27 3.65 23.76
CA GLU A 236 23.67 3.57 25.16
C GLU A 236 24.93 4.41 25.46
N ARG A 237 25.91 4.46 24.55
CA ARG A 237 27.10 5.33 24.72
C ARG A 237 26.74 6.82 24.74
N HIS A 238 25.77 7.25 23.95
CA HIS A 238 25.28 8.62 24.00
C HIS A 238 24.43 8.90 25.25
N ASN A 239 23.73 7.87 25.75
CA ASN A 239 22.91 7.97 26.96
C ASN A 239 23.76 8.01 28.25
N LEU A 240 24.96 7.43 28.22
CA LEU A 240 25.96 7.54 29.28
C LEU A 240 26.49 8.99 29.34
N GLY A 241 26.01 9.76 30.33
CA GLY A 241 26.40 11.14 30.55
C GLY A 241 27.88 11.34 30.96
N THR A 242 28.29 12.60 31.16
CA THR A 242 29.70 13.02 31.35
C THR A 242 30.32 12.71 32.73
N GLY A 243 29.63 11.93 33.58
CA GLY A 243 30.07 11.59 34.95
C GLY A 243 30.53 10.14 35.09
N LEU A 244 31.43 9.68 34.22
CA LEU A 244 31.90 8.30 34.20
C LEU A 244 33.01 8.06 35.24
N ILE A 245 32.93 6.94 35.96
CA ILE A 245 33.99 6.48 36.86
C ILE A 245 35.10 5.87 36.00
N PRO A 246 36.36 6.35 36.11
CA PRO A 246 37.46 5.75 35.37
C PRO A 246 37.68 4.31 35.84
N VAL A 247 37.93 3.41 34.88
CA VAL A 247 38.15 1.99 35.18
C VAL A 247 39.56 1.80 35.76
N THR A 248 39.68 1.93 37.08
CA THR A 248 40.87 1.58 37.86
C THR A 248 40.70 0.21 38.50
N ALA A 249 41.81 -0.45 38.88
CA ALA A 249 41.77 -1.78 39.52
C ALA A 249 40.80 -1.85 40.72
N GLU A 250 40.79 -0.81 41.57
CA GLU A 250 39.89 -0.72 42.72
C GLU A 250 38.41 -0.59 42.34
N SER A 251 38.10 0.23 41.32
CA SER A 251 36.74 0.38 40.80
C SER A 251 36.23 -0.90 40.14
N PHE A 252 37.11 -1.62 39.44
CA PHE A 252 36.78 -2.87 38.76
C PHE A 252 36.57 -4.01 39.76
N ALA A 253 37.36 -4.08 40.83
CA ALA A 253 37.15 -5.04 41.92
C ALA A 253 35.78 -4.83 42.59
N LYS A 254 35.42 -3.56 42.90
CA LYS A 254 34.10 -3.22 43.44
C LYS A 254 32.97 -3.62 42.49
N TRP A 255 33.10 -3.29 41.20
CA TRP A 255 32.14 -3.68 40.17
C TRP A 255 32.01 -5.21 40.01
N LYS A 256 33.12 -5.96 40.04
CA LYS A 256 33.13 -7.41 39.91
C LYS A 256 32.44 -8.10 41.08
N MET A 257 32.65 -7.60 42.31
CA MET A 257 31.95 -8.08 43.50
C MET A 257 30.45 -7.81 43.42
N GLU A 258 30.06 -6.59 43.05
CA GLU A 258 28.65 -6.20 42.88
C GLU A 258 27.95 -7.01 41.76
N ARG A 259 28.66 -7.26 40.65
CA ARG A 259 28.18 -8.12 39.56
C ARG A 259 27.97 -9.56 40.00
N LYS A 260 28.93 -10.14 40.73
CA LYS A 260 28.84 -11.53 41.22
C LYS A 260 27.69 -11.68 42.23
N GLU A 261 27.50 -10.69 43.10
CA GLU A 261 26.36 -10.67 44.04
C GLU A 261 25.02 -10.53 43.31
N LYS A 262 24.93 -9.65 42.31
CA LYS A 262 23.73 -9.49 41.49
C LYS A 262 23.40 -10.75 40.69
N GLU A 263 24.40 -11.39 40.08
CA GLU A 263 24.23 -12.64 39.34
C GLU A 263 23.78 -13.78 40.27
N LYS A 264 24.35 -13.86 41.48
CA LYS A 264 23.91 -14.82 42.49
C LYS A 264 22.45 -14.59 42.87
N ARG A 265 22.04 -13.35 43.13
CA ARG A 265 20.65 -13.01 43.45
C ARG A 265 19.68 -13.33 42.31
N GLU A 266 20.01 -12.96 41.07
CA GLU A 266 19.17 -13.26 39.90
C GLU A 266 19.06 -14.77 39.66
N ARG A 267 20.14 -15.53 39.87
CA ARG A 267 20.12 -16.99 39.81
C ARG A 267 19.24 -17.58 40.91
N GLU A 268 19.35 -17.11 42.15
CA GLU A 268 18.49 -17.54 43.27
C GLU A 268 17.01 -17.24 43.02
N GLU A 269 16.68 -16.06 42.49
CA GLU A 269 15.31 -15.69 42.11
C GLU A 269 14.76 -16.57 40.96
N GLN A 270 15.58 -16.86 39.94
CA GLN A 270 15.20 -17.78 38.86
C GLN A 270 14.98 -19.20 39.39
N LEU A 271 15.80 -19.66 40.34
CA LEU A 271 15.63 -20.95 41.00
C LEU A 271 14.35 -20.99 41.84
N GLN A 272 14.04 -19.93 42.57
CA GLN A 272 12.78 -19.81 43.33
C GLN A 272 11.57 -19.83 42.40
N SER A 273 11.60 -19.07 41.29
CA SER A 273 10.52 -19.07 40.30
C SER A 273 10.31 -20.45 39.67
N LYS A 274 11.39 -21.12 39.26
CA LYS A 274 11.31 -22.49 38.71
C LYS A 274 10.80 -23.50 39.74
N MET A 275 11.20 -23.38 41.00
CA MET A 275 10.69 -24.23 42.08
C MET A 275 9.20 -23.98 42.35
N GLU A 276 8.73 -22.73 42.29
CA GLU A 276 7.31 -22.41 42.44
C GLU A 276 6.47 -22.91 41.25
N GLU A 277 6.98 -22.78 40.03
CA GLU A 277 6.37 -23.37 38.83
C GLU A 277 6.29 -24.89 38.93
N PHE A 278 7.37 -25.54 39.37
CA PHE A 278 7.38 -26.97 39.62
C PHE A 278 6.39 -27.38 40.70
N LYS A 279 6.28 -26.65 41.81
CA LYS A 279 5.26 -26.90 42.86
C LYS A 279 3.83 -26.78 42.32
N LYS A 280 3.56 -25.77 41.49
CA LYS A 280 2.25 -25.57 40.83
C LYS A 280 1.94 -26.70 39.83
N MET A 281 2.94 -27.12 39.06
CA MET A 281 2.84 -28.20 38.09
C MET A 281 2.66 -29.58 38.78
N LYS A 282 3.39 -29.83 39.88
CA LYS A 282 3.25 -31.02 40.76
C LYS A 282 1.87 -31.09 41.42
N ALA A 283 1.26 -29.95 41.75
CA ALA A 283 -0.13 -29.92 42.23
C ALA A 283 -1.15 -30.32 41.14
N GLY A 284 -0.89 -29.98 39.87
CA GLY A 284 -1.67 -30.42 38.71
C GLY A 284 -1.45 -31.87 38.29
N MET A 285 -0.30 -32.45 38.64
CA MET A 285 0.06 -33.87 38.41
C MET A 285 -0.95 -34.85 39.02
N LYS A 286 -1.58 -34.49 40.15
CA LYS A 286 -2.58 -35.32 40.83
C LYS A 286 -3.91 -35.44 40.06
N THR A 287 -4.11 -34.67 38.99
CA THR A 287 -5.37 -34.59 38.22
C THR A 287 -5.27 -35.24 36.83
N GLY A 288 -4.19 -35.98 36.53
CA GLY A 288 -4.12 -36.87 35.36
C GLY A 288 -3.76 -36.20 34.03
N MET A 289 -3.14 -35.02 34.03
CA MET A 289 -2.58 -34.42 32.81
C MET A 289 -1.18 -35.00 32.55
N SER A 290 -1.06 -35.82 31.52
CA SER A 290 0.20 -36.39 31.05
C SER A 290 1.13 -35.29 30.53
N PHE A 291 2.31 -35.18 31.12
CA PHE A 291 3.34 -34.24 30.71
C PHE A 291 3.97 -34.65 29.36
N SER A 292 4.49 -33.69 28.59
CA SER A 292 5.29 -34.00 27.41
C SER A 292 6.64 -34.59 27.85
N GLY A 293 7.12 -35.66 27.21
CA GLY A 293 8.34 -36.36 27.64
C GLY A 293 9.60 -35.49 27.63
N LYS A 294 9.63 -34.42 26.82
CA LYS A 294 10.72 -33.42 26.82
C LYS A 294 10.68 -32.57 28.10
N GLU A 295 9.48 -32.23 28.48
CA GLU A 295 9.14 -31.40 29.62
C GLU A 295 9.60 -32.16 30.89
N LEU A 296 9.37 -33.47 31.00
CA LEU A 296 9.82 -34.28 32.15
C LEU A 296 11.35 -34.30 32.33
N PHE A 297 12.11 -34.25 31.23
CA PHE A 297 13.58 -34.25 31.22
C PHE A 297 14.18 -32.93 31.74
N ASP A 298 13.53 -31.80 31.47
CA ASP A 298 14.00 -30.49 31.92
C ASP A 298 13.85 -30.30 33.45
N PHE A 299 12.92 -31.05 34.08
CA PHE A 299 12.66 -30.96 35.53
C PHE A 299 13.37 -32.02 36.36
N ASN A 300 13.72 -33.18 35.79
CA ASN A 300 14.56 -34.18 36.46
C ASN A 300 15.43 -34.96 35.46
N PRO A 301 16.67 -34.49 35.17
CA PRO A 301 17.56 -35.14 34.21
C PRO A 301 18.08 -36.52 34.67
N GLU A 302 17.89 -36.93 35.92
CA GLU A 302 18.35 -38.23 36.47
C GLU A 302 17.25 -39.30 36.58
N LEU A 303 16.01 -39.02 36.17
CA LEU A 303 14.89 -39.98 36.25
C LEU A 303 15.01 -41.23 35.35
N ARG A 304 16.19 -41.51 34.79
CA ARG A 304 16.49 -42.66 33.93
C ARG A 304 17.12 -43.84 34.73
N GLY A 305 17.31 -43.70 36.04
CA GLY A 305 17.90 -44.73 36.91
C GLY A 305 16.87 -45.44 37.79
N ASP A 306 16.72 -46.75 37.52
CA ASP A 306 16.04 -47.83 38.24
C ASP A 306 14.56 -47.70 38.65
N ASP A 307 13.78 -48.70 38.18
CA ASP A 307 12.36 -48.95 38.43
C ASP A 307 12.12 -49.46 39.87
N ASP A 308 12.22 -48.60 40.88
CA ASP A 308 11.70 -48.91 42.22
C ASP A 308 10.58 -47.92 42.62
N ASP A 309 9.37 -48.50 42.76
CA ASP A 309 8.13 -47.87 43.23
C ASP A 309 8.25 -47.40 44.69
N ASP A 310 9.03 -46.36 44.96
CA ASP A 310 9.01 -45.67 46.26
C ASP A 310 8.50 -44.23 46.10
N ALA A 311 7.31 -44.00 46.65
CA ALA A 311 6.56 -42.75 46.52
C ALA A 311 7.15 -41.56 47.30
N ASP A 312 8.40 -41.67 47.77
CA ASP A 312 9.11 -40.65 48.56
C ASP A 312 10.36 -40.06 47.86
N ALA A 313 10.66 -40.45 46.62
CA ALA A 313 11.84 -39.96 45.87
C ALA A 313 11.70 -38.53 45.29
N VAL A 314 10.89 -37.65 45.89
CA VAL A 314 10.60 -36.30 45.38
C VAL A 314 10.84 -35.18 46.39
N ASP A 315 11.58 -35.45 47.47
CA ASP A 315 11.98 -34.43 48.46
C ASP A 315 13.41 -33.90 48.26
N ASP A 316 14.19 -34.43 47.31
CA ASP A 316 15.60 -34.04 47.15
C ASP A 316 15.90 -33.16 45.92
N TYR A 317 15.07 -32.15 45.65
CA TYR A 317 15.48 -31.06 44.76
C TYR A 317 16.48 -30.11 45.45
N THR A 318 16.62 -30.22 46.78
CA THR A 318 17.53 -29.41 47.60
C THR A 318 18.97 -29.94 47.62
N GLY A 319 19.20 -31.25 47.48
CA GLY A 319 20.52 -31.88 47.57
C GLY A 319 21.42 -31.63 46.36
N TYR A 320 20.88 -31.65 45.15
CA TYR A 320 21.67 -31.53 43.90
C TYR A 320 22.38 -30.17 43.75
N TYR A 321 21.82 -29.10 44.33
CA TYR A 321 22.39 -27.74 44.24
C TYR A 321 23.30 -27.36 45.41
N ASN A 322 23.24 -28.07 46.55
CA ASN A 322 24.17 -27.82 47.65
C ASN A 322 25.60 -28.28 47.31
N GLN A 323 25.75 -29.31 46.47
CA GLN A 323 27.06 -29.86 46.12
C GLN A 323 27.85 -28.98 45.13
N SER A 324 27.16 -28.24 44.26
CA SER A 324 27.79 -27.28 43.33
C SER A 324 28.16 -25.94 44.00
N ASN A 325 27.64 -25.65 45.19
CA ASN A 325 27.94 -24.45 45.96
C ASN A 325 29.18 -24.63 46.88
N GLU A 326 29.60 -25.86 47.16
CA GLU A 326 30.79 -26.17 47.99
C GLU A 326 32.10 -26.19 47.19
N GLU A 327 32.08 -26.50 45.89
CA GLU A 327 33.30 -26.55 45.05
C GLU A 327 33.76 -25.17 44.53
N GLU A 328 32.87 -24.19 44.38
CA GLU A 328 33.21 -22.82 43.91
C GLU A 328 33.51 -21.81 45.03
N ALA A 329 33.56 -22.27 46.29
CA ALA A 329 33.98 -21.47 47.44
C ALA A 329 35.49 -21.54 47.70
N SER A 330 36.30 -21.96 46.72
CA SER A 330 37.76 -21.85 46.80
C SER A 330 38.21 -20.41 46.53
N GLU A 331 38.98 -19.91 47.49
CA GLU A 331 39.49 -18.56 47.68
C GLU A 331 40.18 -17.99 46.43
N VAL A 332 39.59 -16.97 45.79
CA VAL A 332 40.24 -16.24 44.69
C VAL A 332 41.16 -15.18 45.30
N VAL A 333 42.43 -15.54 45.48
CA VAL A 333 43.51 -14.57 45.71
C VAL A 333 43.66 -13.73 44.44
N VAL A 334 43.42 -12.43 44.55
CA VAL A 334 43.68 -11.47 43.46
C VAL A 334 45.19 -11.23 43.42
N GLU A 335 45.88 -11.76 42.42
CA GLU A 335 47.26 -11.35 42.13
C GLU A 335 47.28 -9.85 41.80
N GLU A 336 48.06 -9.06 42.55
CA GLU A 336 48.18 -7.60 42.45
C GLU A 336 48.82 -7.11 41.12
N ASN A 337 49.23 -8.00 40.22
CA ASN A 337 50.10 -7.66 39.09
C ASN A 337 49.40 -7.61 37.73
N LEU A 338 48.08 -7.35 37.66
CA LEU A 338 47.39 -7.25 36.36
C LEU A 338 47.54 -5.87 35.67
N PHE A 339 48.11 -4.88 36.35
CA PHE A 339 48.29 -3.51 35.82
C PHE A 339 49.75 -3.01 35.78
N GLU A 340 50.74 -3.83 36.16
CA GLU A 340 52.17 -3.41 36.11
C GLU A 340 52.65 -3.09 34.70
N ASP A 341 52.07 -3.71 33.66
CA ASP A 341 52.47 -3.48 32.26
C ASP A 341 51.94 -2.16 31.64
N VAL A 342 51.13 -1.39 32.37
CA VAL A 342 50.56 -0.11 31.89
C VAL A 342 51.23 1.11 32.55
N ALA A 343 52.17 0.91 33.48
CA ALA A 343 52.91 2.00 34.12
C ALA A 343 54.13 2.51 33.31
N GLY A 344 54.35 1.98 32.09
CA GLY A 344 55.51 2.31 31.24
C GLY A 344 55.23 3.24 30.06
N LEU A 345 54.02 3.82 29.94
CA LEU A 345 53.65 4.73 28.85
C LEU A 345 53.18 6.08 29.39
N GLU A 346 54.02 6.71 30.21
CA GLU A 346 53.96 8.15 30.47
C GLU A 346 55.08 8.86 29.71
N ASP A 347 54.65 9.84 28.91
CA ASP A 347 55.37 10.97 28.31
C ASP A 347 56.38 10.75 27.17
N GLU A 348 55.88 10.85 25.93
CA GLU A 348 56.47 11.72 24.88
C GLU A 348 55.38 12.40 24.02
#